data_AF-A0AAF1AGI0-F1
#
_entry.id   AF-A0AAF1AGI0-F1
#
_cell.length_a   1.000
_cell.length_b   1.000
_cell.length_c   1.000
_cell.angle_alpha   90.00
_cell.angle_beta   90.00
_cell.angle_gamma   90.00
#
_symmetry.space_group_name_H-M   'P 1'
#
loop_
_entity.id
_entity.type
_entity.pdbx_description
1 polymer ?
#
loop_
_entity_poly.entity_id
_entity_poly.type
_entity_poly.pdbx_seq_one_letter_code
_entity_poly.pdbx_strand_id
1 'polypeptide(L)'
;MIPEAHRFPYDNGFSDRVSKAAGDYVLIKSSEPDKQTYVARVEKFETGMKGKSMVKVRWYYRPEQTDAGRREFHGIKEVFLSDKYGTCSTDAIRGKCIVHSFEDYIQLKDVGAKDYYSRFEYNTVTKKFNPATVEVFCNCEMPYNPDALMIACDDCKNWWPANAEGHDVLKEAARFCEIALDLDGYSVDDN
;
A
#
# COMPACT_ATOMS: atom_id res chain seq x y z
N MET A 1 8.28 -29.73 -6.63
CA MET A 1 6.99 -29.43 -7.28
C MET A 1 6.34 -28.32 -6.49
N ILE A 2 6.44 -27.08 -6.97
CA ILE A 2 5.95 -25.87 -6.29
C ILE A 2 4.58 -25.56 -6.92
N PRO A 3 3.50 -25.37 -6.14
CA PRO A 3 2.18 -25.13 -6.71
C PRO A 3 2.10 -23.76 -7.39
N GLU A 4 1.61 -23.74 -8.63
CA GLU A 4 1.27 -22.53 -9.39
C GLU A 4 0.15 -21.75 -8.69
N ALA A 5 0.50 -20.74 -7.91
CA ALA A 5 -0.46 -19.87 -7.24
C ALA A 5 -0.80 -18.65 -8.11
N HIS A 6 -2.02 -18.68 -8.65
CA HIS A 6 -2.90 -17.54 -8.93
C HIS A 6 -2.43 -16.47 -9.92
N ARG A 7 -2.49 -16.84 -11.20
CA ARG A 7 -2.71 -15.89 -12.31
C ARG A 7 -4.13 -15.30 -12.16
N PHE A 8 -4.26 -14.13 -11.54
CA PHE A 8 -5.53 -13.42 -11.47
C PHE A 8 -6.01 -13.09 -12.90
N PRO A 9 -7.25 -13.44 -13.28
CA PRO A 9 -7.75 -13.13 -14.61
C PRO A 9 -7.85 -11.62 -14.78
N TYR A 10 -7.36 -11.11 -15.92
CA TYR A 10 -7.63 -9.76 -16.37
C TYR A 10 -9.14 -9.62 -16.60
N ASP A 11 -9.84 -9.01 -15.64
CA ASP A 11 -11.25 -8.67 -15.79
C ASP A 11 -11.40 -7.52 -16.81
N ASN A 12 -11.95 -7.88 -17.97
CA ASN A 12 -12.18 -7.01 -19.12
C ASN A 12 -13.59 -6.37 -19.14
N GLY A 13 -14.32 -6.34 -18.01
CA GLY A 13 -15.68 -5.82 -17.96
C GLY A 13 -15.83 -4.58 -17.07
N PHE A 14 -15.62 -3.37 -17.60
CA PHE A 14 -16.13 -2.16 -16.95
C PHE A 14 -17.33 -1.61 -17.72
N SER A 15 -18.52 -1.75 -17.11
CA SER A 15 -19.74 -1.09 -17.58
C SER A 15 -19.65 0.41 -17.35
N ASP A 16 -20.10 1.16 -18.35
CA ASP A 16 -19.90 2.60 -18.59
C ASP A 16 -20.66 3.55 -17.63
N ARG A 17 -20.93 3.14 -16.37
CA ARG A 17 -21.88 3.85 -15.47
C ARG A 17 -21.45 3.99 -14.01
N VAL A 18 -20.15 3.99 -13.72
CA VAL A 18 -19.72 4.37 -12.37
C VAL A 18 -19.53 5.89 -12.34
N SER A 19 -20.29 6.57 -11.47
CA SER A 19 -20.17 8.02 -11.25
C SER A 19 -18.72 8.38 -10.96
N LYS A 20 -18.18 9.42 -11.60
CA LYS A 20 -16.80 9.87 -11.36
C LYS A 20 -16.86 11.18 -10.59
N ALA A 21 -16.36 11.20 -9.36
CA ALA A 21 -16.40 12.35 -8.47
C ALA A 21 -15.01 12.62 -7.88
N ALA A 22 -14.80 13.86 -7.43
CA ALA A 22 -13.64 14.18 -6.60
C ALA A 22 -13.65 13.32 -5.33
N GLY A 23 -12.49 12.84 -4.92
CA GLY A 23 -12.33 11.91 -3.80
C GLY A 23 -12.34 10.43 -4.20
N ASP A 24 -12.80 10.06 -5.40
CA ASP A 24 -12.71 8.68 -5.87
C ASP A 24 -11.24 8.23 -6.03
N TYR A 25 -11.00 6.93 -5.80
CA TYR A 25 -9.74 6.29 -6.16
C TYR A 25 -9.88 5.55 -7.49
N VAL A 26 -8.87 5.67 -8.34
CA VAL A 26 -8.88 5.14 -9.71
C VAL A 26 -7.59 4.44 -10.08
N LEU A 27 -7.72 3.46 -10.96
CA LEU A 27 -6.61 2.82 -11.65
C LEU A 27 -6.37 3.50 -12.99
N ILE A 28 -5.15 3.99 -13.23
CA ILE A 28 -4.77 4.71 -14.43
C ILE A 28 -3.74 3.89 -15.21
N LYS A 29 -3.98 3.69 -16.50
CA LYS A 29 -3.05 2.96 -17.37
C LYS A 29 -1.78 3.79 -17.64
N SER A 30 -0.62 3.12 -17.59
CA SER A 30 0.65 3.70 -18.02
C SER A 30 0.70 3.95 -19.52
N SER A 31 1.51 4.93 -19.94
CA SER A 31 1.89 5.11 -21.34
C SER A 31 2.85 4.02 -21.82
N GLU A 32 3.63 3.44 -20.91
CA GLU A 32 4.54 2.34 -21.18
C GLU A 32 3.74 1.02 -21.27
N PRO A 33 3.88 0.24 -22.37
CA PRO A 33 3.35 -1.11 -22.45
C PRO A 33 3.89 -1.96 -21.29
N ASP A 34 3.08 -2.89 -20.78
CA ASP A 34 3.43 -3.86 -19.73
C ASP A 34 3.63 -3.32 -18.30
N LYS A 35 3.64 -2.00 -18.12
CA LYS A 35 3.68 -1.41 -16.78
C LYS A 35 2.31 -1.52 -16.09
N GLN A 36 2.32 -1.93 -14.82
CA GLN A 36 1.11 -2.02 -14.01
C GLN A 36 0.39 -0.66 -13.93
N THR A 37 -0.93 -0.69 -13.79
CA THR A 37 -1.74 0.51 -13.56
C THR A 37 -1.31 1.23 -12.28
N TYR A 38 -1.30 2.55 -12.34
CA TYR A 38 -1.07 3.43 -11.20
C TYR A 38 -2.35 3.61 -10.40
N VAL A 39 -2.21 3.77 -9.08
CA VAL A 39 -3.31 4.15 -8.19
C VAL A 39 -3.27 5.66 -8.01
N ALA A 40 -4.42 6.32 -8.07
CA ALA A 40 -4.51 7.76 -7.84
C ALA A 40 -5.82 8.15 -7.18
N ARG A 41 -5.81 9.23 -6.40
CA ARG A 41 -7.01 9.91 -5.93
C ARG A 41 -7.41 10.99 -6.94
N VAL A 42 -8.69 11.06 -7.28
CA VAL A 42 -9.25 12.11 -8.12
C VAL A 42 -9.38 13.40 -7.31
N GLU A 43 -8.72 14.46 -7.76
CA GLU A 43 -8.84 15.79 -7.17
C GLU A 43 -9.97 16.59 -7.83
N LYS A 44 -10.00 16.60 -9.16
CA LYS A 44 -11.07 17.25 -9.93
C LYS A 44 -11.09 16.81 -11.39
N PHE A 45 -12.27 16.85 -12.00
CA PHE A 45 -12.43 16.76 -13.44
C PHE A 45 -12.39 18.16 -14.06
N GLU A 46 -11.79 18.29 -15.23
CA GLU A 46 -11.73 19.56 -15.96
C GLU A 46 -11.76 19.34 -17.47
N THR A 47 -12.19 20.38 -18.19
CA THR A 47 -12.14 20.38 -19.65
C THR A 47 -10.78 20.92 -20.10
N GLY A 48 -9.99 20.06 -20.73
CA GLY A 48 -8.71 20.41 -21.32
C GLY A 48 -8.84 21.14 -22.65
N MET A 49 -7.67 21.40 -23.26
CA MET A 49 -7.59 22.07 -24.56
C MET A 49 -8.38 21.29 -25.62
N LYS A 50 -9.11 22.01 -26.48
CA LYS A 50 -9.98 21.45 -27.53
C LYS A 50 -11.17 20.62 -27.01
N GLY A 51 -11.62 20.86 -25.77
CA GLY A 51 -12.82 20.22 -25.23
C GLY A 51 -12.59 18.79 -24.72
N LYS A 52 -11.34 18.34 -24.60
CA LYS A 52 -11.02 16.99 -24.11
C LYS A 52 -11.28 16.88 -22.60
N SER A 53 -11.90 15.80 -22.16
CA SER A 53 -12.10 15.53 -20.73
C SER A 53 -10.78 15.13 -20.06
N MET A 54 -10.38 15.89 -19.05
CA MET A 54 -9.16 15.68 -18.27
C MET A 54 -9.52 15.49 -16.80
N VAL A 55 -8.59 14.90 -16.05
CA VAL A 55 -8.70 14.74 -14.61
C VAL A 55 -7.38 15.12 -13.95
N LYS A 56 -7.46 15.93 -12.89
CA LYS A 56 -6.37 16.16 -11.96
C LYS A 56 -6.41 15.11 -10.87
N VAL A 57 -5.24 14.56 -10.57
CA VAL A 57 -5.09 13.45 -9.63
C VAL A 57 -3.91 13.68 -8.70
N ARG A 58 -3.96 13.05 -7.53
CA ARG A 58 -2.83 12.89 -6.61
C ARG A 58 -2.39 11.43 -6.63
N TRP A 59 -1.10 11.20 -6.87
CA TRP A 59 -0.57 9.87 -7.13
C TRP A 59 -0.33 9.09 -5.85
N TYR A 60 -0.61 7.80 -5.90
CA TYR A 60 -0.13 6.83 -4.95
C TYR A 60 1.07 6.08 -5.52
N TYR A 61 2.08 5.85 -4.67
CA TYR A 61 3.29 5.10 -5.01
C TYR A 61 3.22 3.72 -4.35
N ARG A 62 3.59 2.69 -5.09
CA ARG A 62 3.89 1.38 -4.50
C ARG A 62 5.27 1.42 -3.84
N PRO A 63 5.55 0.55 -2.86
CA PRO A 63 6.86 0.50 -2.21
C PRO A 63 8.07 0.43 -3.15
N GLU A 64 7.96 -0.34 -4.22
CA GLU A 64 9.00 -0.53 -5.25
C GLU A 64 9.26 0.72 -6.08
N GLN A 65 8.35 1.70 -6.04
CA GLN A 65 8.48 2.97 -6.74
C GLN A 65 9.12 4.05 -5.87
N THR A 66 9.37 3.76 -4.59
CA THR A 66 10.07 4.66 -3.68
C THR A 66 11.56 4.36 -3.67
N ASP A 67 12.35 5.33 -3.26
CA ASP A 67 13.81 5.20 -3.18
C ASP A 67 14.22 4.19 -2.08
N ALA A 68 13.37 3.99 -1.06
CA ALA A 68 13.58 3.00 0.00
C ALA A 68 13.24 1.55 -0.41
N GLY A 69 12.55 1.37 -1.54
CA GLY A 69 12.13 0.06 -2.04
C GLY A 69 11.09 -0.66 -1.16
N ARG A 70 10.76 -1.90 -1.54
CA ARG A 70 9.88 -2.76 -0.74
C ARG A 70 10.66 -3.38 0.42
N ARG A 71 10.12 -3.24 1.64
CA ARG A 71 10.58 -3.89 2.87
C ARG A 71 9.62 -5.01 3.28
N GLU A 72 10.06 -5.88 4.18
CA GLU A 72 9.30 -7.06 4.61
C GLU A 72 7.96 -6.72 5.27
N PHE A 73 7.88 -5.58 5.96
CA PHE A 73 6.63 -5.16 6.60
C PHE A 73 5.60 -4.56 5.62
N HIS A 74 5.98 -4.31 4.37
CA HIS A 74 5.07 -3.76 3.38
C HIS A 74 4.16 -4.86 2.81
N GLY A 75 2.85 -4.68 2.96
CA GLY A 75 1.85 -5.56 2.36
C GLY A 75 1.81 -5.43 0.83
N ILE A 76 1.34 -6.48 0.17
CA ILE A 76 1.20 -6.61 -1.29
C ILE A 76 0.25 -5.54 -1.83
N LYS A 77 -0.77 -5.16 -1.04
CA LYS A 77 -1.77 -4.14 -1.37
C LYS A 77 -1.44 -2.74 -0.85
N GLU A 78 -0.25 -2.56 -0.28
CA GLU A 78 0.17 -1.27 0.28
C GLU A 78 0.53 -0.26 -0.81
N VAL A 79 0.03 0.97 -0.64
CA VAL A 79 0.36 2.13 -1.47
C VAL A 79 0.52 3.37 -0.59
N PHE A 80 1.32 4.34 -1.02
CA PHE A 80 1.65 5.54 -0.26
C PHE A 80 1.13 6.78 -0.96
N LEU A 81 0.36 7.60 -0.25
CA LEU A 81 -0.11 8.87 -0.79
C LEU A 81 1.08 9.81 -0.98
N SER A 82 1.35 10.26 -2.21
CA SER A 82 2.50 11.13 -2.49
C SER A 82 2.16 12.61 -2.53
N ASP A 83 3.17 13.47 -2.48
CA ASP A 83 3.06 14.91 -2.77
C ASP A 83 2.96 15.23 -4.28
N LYS A 84 2.97 14.21 -5.16
CA LYS A 84 2.92 14.39 -6.61
C LYS A 84 1.49 14.47 -7.12
N TYR A 85 1.22 15.59 -7.79
CA TYR A 85 0.00 15.80 -8.57
C TYR A 85 0.26 15.57 -10.05
N GLY A 86 -0.78 15.18 -10.78
CA GLY A 86 -0.73 15.04 -12.23
C GLY A 86 -2.05 15.38 -12.90
N THR A 87 -2.00 15.49 -14.22
CA THR A 87 -3.18 15.64 -15.08
C THR A 87 -3.13 14.56 -16.14
N CYS A 88 -4.23 13.84 -16.34
CA CYS A 88 -4.34 12.81 -17.38
C CYS A 88 -5.70 12.88 -18.09
N SER A 89 -5.79 12.26 -19.27
CA SER A 89 -7.07 12.08 -19.96
C SER A 89 -7.96 11.15 -19.15
N THR A 90 -9.27 11.41 -19.12
CA THR A 90 -10.23 10.48 -18.52
C THR A 90 -10.25 9.11 -19.20
N ASP A 91 -9.77 9.01 -20.44
CA ASP A 91 -9.66 7.75 -21.20
C ASP A 91 -8.56 6.82 -20.67
N ALA A 92 -7.62 7.37 -19.90
CA ALA A 92 -6.56 6.57 -19.25
C ALA A 92 -7.09 5.81 -18.03
N ILE A 93 -8.24 6.21 -17.48
CA ILE A 93 -8.87 5.56 -16.32
C ILE A 93 -9.40 4.19 -16.74
N ARG A 94 -8.95 3.15 -16.06
CA ARG A 94 -9.37 1.75 -16.30
C ARG A 94 -10.51 1.30 -15.41
N GLY A 95 -10.70 1.97 -14.28
CA GLY A 95 -11.78 1.70 -13.35
C GLY A 95 -11.51 2.36 -12.00
N LYS A 96 -12.51 2.26 -11.11
CA LYS A 96 -12.34 2.64 -9.71
C LYS A 96 -11.60 1.55 -8.92
N CYS A 97 -10.93 1.97 -7.85
CA CYS A 97 -10.43 1.13 -6.78
C CYS A 97 -10.83 1.74 -5.42
N ILE A 98 -10.42 1.11 -4.33
CA ILE A 98 -10.57 1.64 -2.98
C ILE A 98 -9.19 1.67 -2.33
N VAL A 99 -8.86 2.77 -1.67
CA VAL A 99 -7.70 2.87 -0.79
C VAL A 99 -8.23 3.08 0.62
N HIS A 100 -8.15 2.04 1.44
CA HIS A 100 -8.59 2.01 2.82
C HIS A 100 -7.56 2.68 3.74
N SER A 101 -8.01 3.12 4.91
CA SER A 101 -7.11 3.29 6.06
C SER A 101 -6.51 1.93 6.43
N PHE A 102 -5.40 1.91 7.17
CA PHE A 102 -4.84 0.64 7.62
C PHE A 102 -5.77 -0.06 8.59
N GLU A 103 -6.41 0.68 9.50
CA GLU A 103 -7.35 0.14 10.48
C GLU A 103 -8.58 -0.51 9.82
N ASP A 104 -9.11 0.10 8.76
CA ASP A 104 -10.25 -0.45 8.03
C ASP A 104 -9.84 -1.67 7.20
N TYR A 105 -8.65 -1.63 6.59
CA TYR A 105 -8.16 -2.72 5.75
C TYR A 105 -7.97 -4.02 6.54
N ILE A 106 -7.37 -3.96 7.73
CA ILE A 106 -7.14 -5.16 8.55
C ILE A 106 -8.44 -5.78 9.10
N GLN A 107 -9.56 -5.06 9.02
CA GLN A 107 -10.88 -5.54 9.41
C GLN A 107 -11.69 -6.13 8.25
N LEU A 108 -11.18 -6.06 7.01
CA LEU A 108 -11.84 -6.66 5.86
C LEU A 108 -11.88 -8.19 6.02
N LYS A 109 -13.08 -8.77 5.83
CA LYS A 109 -13.25 -10.23 5.81
C LYS A 109 -12.56 -10.87 4.63
N ASP A 110 -12.64 -10.21 3.47
CA ASP A 110 -12.07 -10.65 2.21
C ASP A 110 -11.46 -9.45 1.50
N VAL A 111 -10.19 -9.55 1.11
CA VAL A 111 -9.48 -8.52 0.36
C VAL A 111 -9.73 -8.73 -1.13
N GLY A 112 -10.42 -7.79 -1.77
CA GLY A 112 -10.69 -7.82 -3.20
C GLY A 112 -9.48 -7.42 -4.06
N ALA A 113 -9.60 -7.68 -5.37
CA ALA A 113 -8.53 -7.36 -6.32
C ALA A 113 -8.18 -5.87 -6.38
N LYS A 114 -9.18 -5.00 -6.14
CA LYS A 114 -9.10 -3.53 -6.24
C LYS A 114 -9.07 -2.84 -4.87
N ASP A 115 -8.91 -3.60 -3.80
CA ASP A 115 -8.68 -3.09 -2.45
C ASP A 115 -7.19 -2.87 -2.24
N TYR A 116 -6.86 -1.65 -1.81
CA TYR A 116 -5.54 -1.21 -1.41
C TYR A 116 -5.64 -0.55 -0.04
N TYR A 117 -4.50 -0.34 0.62
CA TYR A 117 -4.47 0.45 1.85
C TYR A 117 -3.26 1.38 1.87
N SER A 118 -3.37 2.43 2.68
CA SER A 118 -2.31 3.40 2.89
C SER A 118 -2.24 3.76 4.38
N ARG A 119 -1.04 3.65 4.95
CA ARG A 119 -0.72 4.16 6.30
C ARG A 119 0.36 5.24 6.31
N PHE A 120 1.06 5.42 5.18
CA PHE A 120 2.10 6.44 5.05
C PHE A 120 1.79 7.41 3.91
N GLU A 121 2.15 8.66 4.11
CA GLU A 121 2.44 9.60 3.03
C GLU A 121 3.92 9.52 2.65
N TYR A 122 4.22 9.68 1.37
CA TYR A 122 5.57 9.68 0.84
C TYR A 122 5.90 11.03 0.18
N ASN A 123 6.90 11.72 0.70
CA ASN A 123 7.39 12.93 0.06
C ASN A 123 8.45 12.56 -0.98
N THR A 124 8.13 12.73 -2.25
CA THR A 124 8.99 12.34 -3.37
C THR A 124 10.19 13.26 -3.58
N VAL A 125 10.19 14.45 -2.96
CA VAL A 125 11.30 15.42 -2.97
C VAL A 125 12.30 15.11 -1.87
N THR A 126 11.82 15.00 -0.62
CA THR A 126 12.67 14.74 0.55
C THR A 126 12.97 13.25 0.75
N LYS A 127 12.25 12.37 0.07
CA LYS A 127 12.34 10.90 0.17
C LYS A 127 11.95 10.34 1.53
N LYS A 128 11.13 11.09 2.28
CA LYS A 128 10.72 10.78 3.65
C LYS A 128 9.29 10.29 3.74
N PHE A 129 9.03 9.51 4.79
CA PHE A 129 7.70 9.00 5.10
C PHE A 129 7.03 9.79 6.23
N ASN A 130 5.70 9.84 6.21
CA ASN A 130 4.90 10.42 7.29
C ASN A 130 3.72 9.48 7.64
N PRO A 131 3.54 9.08 8.90
CA PRO A 131 4.43 9.36 10.05
C PRO A 131 5.83 8.77 9.84
N ALA A 132 6.85 9.46 10.37
CA ALA A 132 8.24 9.01 10.30
C ALA A 132 8.50 7.81 11.23
N THR A 133 7.70 7.68 12.29
CA THR A 133 7.75 6.55 13.21
C THR A 133 6.46 5.74 13.15
N VAL A 134 6.60 4.44 13.35
CA VAL A 134 5.48 3.51 13.39
C VAL A 134 5.64 2.54 14.55
N GLU A 135 4.53 2.12 15.13
CA GLU A 135 4.48 1.08 16.15
C GLU A 135 5.01 -0.23 15.58
N VAL A 136 5.79 -0.94 16.40
CA VAL A 136 6.40 -2.21 16.01
C VAL A 136 6.03 -3.31 16.97
N PHE A 137 6.06 -4.53 16.44
CA PHE A 137 5.64 -5.73 17.12
C PHE A 137 6.76 -6.77 17.03
N CYS A 138 6.66 -7.80 17.87
CA CYS A 138 7.63 -8.90 17.98
C CYS A 138 9.02 -8.44 18.44
N ASN A 139 9.89 -9.40 18.81
CA ASN A 139 11.31 -9.14 19.05
C ASN A 139 12.06 -8.65 17.79
N CYS A 140 11.48 -8.83 16.61
CA CYS A 140 12.04 -8.31 15.36
C CYS A 140 11.90 -6.78 15.27
N GLU A 141 11.12 -6.15 16.16
CA GLU A 141 10.84 -4.72 16.14
C GLU A 141 10.34 -4.25 14.77
N MET A 142 9.46 -5.03 14.12
CA MET A 142 8.96 -4.71 12.78
C MET A 142 7.50 -4.23 12.81
N PRO A 143 7.12 -3.29 11.92
CA PRO A 143 5.72 -2.88 11.80
C PRO A 143 4.87 -4.05 11.31
N TYR A 144 3.59 -4.08 11.68
CA TYR A 144 2.70 -5.18 11.30
C TYR A 144 2.50 -5.25 9.77
N ASN A 145 2.75 -6.42 9.17
CA ASN A 145 2.38 -6.71 7.78
C ASN A 145 1.02 -7.43 7.76
N PRO A 146 -0.03 -6.86 7.14
CA PRO A 146 -1.36 -7.46 7.15
C PRO A 146 -1.49 -8.75 6.33
N ASP A 147 -0.50 -9.07 5.49
CA ASP A 147 -0.45 -10.34 4.75
C ASP A 147 0.25 -11.45 5.55
N ALA A 148 0.89 -11.12 6.67
CA ALA A 148 1.55 -12.07 7.55
C ALA A 148 0.60 -12.55 8.65
N LEU A 149 0.56 -13.87 8.89
CA LEU A 149 -0.21 -14.44 9.99
C LEU A 149 0.48 -14.09 11.31
N MET A 150 -0.24 -13.44 12.23
CA MET A 150 0.24 -13.11 13.57
C MET A 150 -0.54 -13.86 14.65
N ILE A 151 0.14 -14.24 15.73
CA ILE A 151 -0.42 -14.86 16.93
C ILE A 151 -0.23 -13.91 18.10
N ALA A 152 -1.31 -13.61 18.81
CA ALA A 152 -1.26 -12.82 20.04
C ALA A 152 -0.81 -13.71 21.22
N CYS A 153 0.11 -13.21 22.03
CA CYS A 153 0.47 -13.83 23.29
C CYS A 153 -0.52 -13.41 24.39
N ASP A 154 -1.15 -14.38 25.07
CA ASP A 154 -2.12 -14.10 26.12
C ASP A 154 -1.51 -13.43 27.36
N ASP A 155 -0.21 -13.61 27.59
CA ASP A 155 0.48 -13.09 28.77
C ASP A 155 0.97 -11.64 28.59
N CYS A 156 1.67 -11.35 27.48
CA CYS A 156 2.24 -10.01 27.23
C CYS A 156 1.41 -9.14 26.29
N LYS A 157 0.31 -9.67 25.72
CA LYS A 157 -0.57 -9.00 24.75
C LYS A 157 0.12 -8.52 23.46
N ASN A 158 1.36 -8.96 23.20
CA ASN A 158 2.09 -8.72 21.95
C ASN A 158 1.69 -9.69 20.82
N TRP A 159 1.98 -9.30 19.59
CA TRP A 159 1.72 -10.07 18.36
C TRP A 159 3.02 -10.61 17.75
N TRP A 160 3.00 -11.86 17.29
CA TRP A 160 4.17 -12.60 16.78
C TRP A 160 3.90 -13.25 15.42
N PRO A 161 4.83 -13.22 14.45
CA PRO A 161 4.67 -13.95 13.20
C PRO A 161 4.54 -15.45 13.45
N ALA A 162 3.51 -16.09 12.88
CA ALA A 162 3.20 -17.50 13.10
C ALA A 162 4.26 -18.47 12.54
N ASN A 163 5.11 -17.99 11.64
CA ASN A 163 6.13 -18.77 10.93
C ASN A 163 7.56 -18.48 11.41
N ALA A 164 7.75 -17.79 12.54
CA ALA A 164 9.08 -17.61 13.12
C ALA A 164 9.66 -19.00 13.46
N GLU A 165 10.57 -19.51 12.62
CA GLU A 165 11.21 -20.80 12.85
C GLU A 165 12.12 -20.70 14.09
N GLY A 166 11.85 -21.56 15.07
CA GLY A 166 12.71 -21.75 16.23
C GLY A 166 12.21 -21.06 17.49
N HIS A 167 12.15 -21.88 18.54
CA HIS A 167 11.87 -21.56 19.94
C HIS A 167 10.41 -21.50 20.35
N ASP A 168 10.20 -22.01 21.55
CA ASP A 168 8.98 -22.07 22.36
C ASP A 168 8.43 -20.63 22.54
N VAL A 169 7.78 -20.09 21.50
CA VAL A 169 7.41 -18.66 21.30
C VAL A 169 6.60 -18.09 22.46
N LEU A 170 5.96 -18.95 23.26
CA LEU A 170 5.17 -18.55 24.43
C LEU A 170 6.02 -18.19 25.66
N LYS A 171 7.28 -18.65 25.78
CA LYS A 171 8.08 -18.47 27.02
C LYS A 171 8.98 -17.24 27.03
N GLU A 172 9.36 -16.69 25.88
CA GLU A 172 10.31 -15.56 25.79
C GLU A 172 9.65 -14.22 25.39
N ALA A 173 8.35 -14.23 25.08
CA ALA A 173 7.63 -13.07 24.57
C ALA A 173 7.44 -11.91 25.57
N ALA A 174 7.81 -12.09 26.84
CA ALA A 174 7.48 -11.19 27.94
C ALA A 174 8.46 -10.01 28.17
N ARG A 175 9.46 -9.78 27.31
CA ARG A 175 10.58 -8.89 27.68
C ARG A 175 10.75 -7.57 26.92
N PHE A 176 10.01 -7.29 25.85
CA PHE A 176 10.17 -6.04 25.12
C PHE A 176 8.83 -5.49 24.64
N CYS A 177 8.40 -4.36 25.21
CA CYS A 177 7.31 -3.50 24.75
C CYS A 177 7.78 -2.05 24.89
N GLU A 178 7.43 -1.20 23.93
CA GLU A 178 7.75 0.24 23.77
C GLU A 178 8.97 0.56 22.88
N ILE A 179 8.97 0.11 21.64
CA ILE A 179 9.94 0.56 20.62
C ILE A 179 9.16 1.07 19.40
N ALA A 180 9.69 2.08 18.71
CA ALA A 180 9.16 2.60 17.46
C ALA A 180 10.30 2.66 16.44
N LEU A 181 10.04 2.25 15.20
CA LEU A 181 11.05 2.32 14.14
C LEU A 181 11.00 3.66 13.40
N ASP A 182 12.17 4.27 13.21
CA ASP A 182 12.35 5.42 12.33
C ASP A 182 12.50 4.95 10.87
N LEU A 183 11.54 5.32 10.04
CA LEU A 183 11.51 4.96 8.62
C LEU A 183 12.49 5.79 7.79
N ASP A 184 12.87 6.97 8.27
CA ASP A 184 13.75 7.92 7.59
C ASP A 184 15.26 7.62 7.81
N GLY A 185 15.60 6.73 8.74
CA GLY A 185 16.97 6.44 9.19
C GLY A 185 17.70 5.27 8.52
N TYR A 186 17.03 4.48 7.67
CA TYR A 186 17.67 3.38 6.93
C TYR A 186 18.27 3.91 5.62
N SER A 187 19.43 4.57 5.71
CA SER A 187 20.32 4.72 4.57
C SER A 187 20.86 3.34 4.19
N VAL A 188 20.75 2.98 2.91
CA VAL A 188 21.43 1.81 2.37
C VAL A 188 22.92 2.10 2.46
N ASP A 189 23.62 1.44 3.39
CA ASP A 189 25.08 1.41 3.33
C ASP A 189 25.45 0.63 2.05
N ASP A 190 25.88 1.36 1.03
CA ASP A 190 26.52 0.79 -0.15
C ASP A 190 27.79 0.06 0.32
N ASN A 191 27.77 -1.27 0.25
CA ASN A 191 28.94 -2.12 0.44
C ASN A 191 29.50 -2.55 -0.92
#